data_AF-A0A2S8P2Z1-F1
#
_entry.id   AF-A0A2S8P2Z1-F1
#
_cell.length_a   1.000
_cell.length_b   1.000
_cell.length_c   1.000
_cell.angle_alpha   90.00
_cell.angle_beta   90.00
_cell.angle_gamma   90.00
#
_symmetry.space_group_name_H-M   'P 1'
#
loop_
_entity.id
_entity.type
_entity.pdbx_description
1 polymer ?
#
loop_
_entity_poly.entity_id
_entity_poly.type
_entity_poly.pdbx_seq_one_letter_code
_entity_poly.pdbx_strand_id
1 'polypeptide(L)'
;MARTVKRWLVLLAAVSLLLVNAVPAAASPAPYESYNYNYWKEAVPSPDAYLPERTISGRDLGISEFKDPGDVNVSPSGLIYILDSGNSRVIVLDPGFKLLRVIDGFMMDGSKETFNLPGGLFVDEQERIYVADTGNGRVVVLDGEGTLIQTMTKPESDILSTQFQFQPLKLTVDHVGRVYVVAQGVYEGIMQFDESGKFIGYVGTNKVERDYGEYIWRLLSTKAQRAQMVLFVPTEFSNADIDHKGFVYATNIDPGSNEPIKRLNPSGEDVLKRFGYYDVKGDIRFRNNPGPSKLIDVKVLGNGMYSVLDATQNRVFTYDDEGHLLYIYGGKGNQVGTLKTPVAIEQSGNHTLVLDRGKNNLVVYEPTRFGTRVNEAVELHYRGEDTEAVNIWREVLKLNANYDIAYIGIGKSLLMEKKNEEALGYFELGMDRKSYSVAFKRHRREMMKEHFGTFLTTAIALIFILILTRVAVKWRRRRQIES
;
A
#
# COMPACT_ATOMS: atom_id res chain seq x y z
N MET A 1 40.13 -40.67 45.57
CA MET A 1 40.26 -40.10 44.21
C MET A 1 39.06 -40.40 43.30
N ALA A 2 38.59 -41.65 43.17
CA ALA A 2 37.46 -41.99 42.28
C ALA A 2 36.11 -41.33 42.64
N ARG A 3 35.79 -41.18 43.94
CA ARG A 3 34.54 -40.54 44.39
C ARG A 3 34.48 -39.02 44.14
N THR A 4 35.62 -38.34 44.21
CA THR A 4 35.70 -36.90 43.93
C THR A 4 35.57 -36.63 42.43
N VAL A 5 36.24 -37.42 41.58
CA VAL A 5 36.11 -37.32 40.11
C VAL A 5 34.68 -37.58 39.65
N LYS A 6 33.98 -38.55 40.24
CA LYS A 6 32.56 -38.83 39.91
C LYS A 6 31.63 -37.66 40.28
N ARG A 7 31.88 -36.96 41.40
CA ARG A 7 31.12 -35.77 41.79
C ARG A 7 31.36 -34.61 40.82
N TRP A 8 32.61 -34.39 40.41
CA TRP A 8 32.95 -33.36 39.42
C TRP A 8 32.34 -33.64 38.05
N LEU A 9 32.32 -34.89 37.59
CA LEU A 9 31.68 -35.27 36.33
C LEU A 9 30.16 -35.10 36.36
N VAL A 10 29.50 -35.41 37.48
CA VAL A 10 28.06 -35.17 37.64
C VAL A 10 27.75 -33.67 37.69
N LEU A 11 28.61 -32.87 38.33
CA LEU A 11 28.46 -31.41 38.36
C LEU A 11 28.65 -30.81 36.96
N LEU A 12 29.63 -31.30 36.20
CA LEU A 12 29.88 -30.85 34.82
C LEU A 12 28.73 -31.23 33.89
N ALA A 13 28.14 -32.42 34.06
CA ALA A 13 26.96 -32.85 33.32
C ALA A 13 25.72 -32.02 33.68
N ALA A 14 25.54 -31.68 34.96
CA ALA A 14 24.45 -30.82 35.41
C ALA A 14 24.60 -29.38 34.89
N VAL A 15 25.83 -28.83 34.89
CA VAL A 15 26.13 -27.52 34.32
C VAL A 15 25.97 -27.53 32.79
N SER A 16 26.36 -28.60 32.08
CA SER A 16 26.10 -28.71 30.65
C SER A 16 24.60 -28.81 30.32
N LEU A 17 23.82 -29.51 31.15
CA LEU A 17 22.35 -29.58 31.00
C LEU A 17 21.66 -28.23 31.31
N LEU A 18 22.22 -27.43 32.22
CA LEU A 18 21.75 -26.07 32.50
C LEU A 18 22.11 -25.09 31.36
N LEU A 19 23.25 -25.29 30.69
CA LEU A 19 23.67 -24.48 29.54
C LEU A 19 22.92 -24.81 28.24
N VAL A 20 22.31 -26.00 28.12
CA VAL A 20 21.47 -26.37 26.96
C VAL A 20 20.08 -25.68 26.99
N ASN A 21 19.67 -25.09 28.13
CA ASN A 21 18.40 -24.37 28.25
C ASN A 21 18.51 -22.85 27.99
N ALA A 22 19.66 -22.35 27.56
CA ALA A 22 19.83 -20.97 27.11
C ALA A 22 19.89 -20.92 25.57
N VAL A 23 18.96 -21.60 24.90
CA VAL A 23 18.62 -21.22 23.53
C VAL A 23 17.84 -19.91 23.68
N PRO A 24 18.28 -18.76 23.13
CA PRO A 24 17.41 -17.59 23.08
C PRO A 24 16.12 -18.06 22.45
N ALA A 25 14.97 -17.78 23.10
CA ALA A 25 13.66 -18.16 22.58
C ALA A 25 13.65 -17.82 21.09
N ALA A 26 13.67 -18.86 20.24
CA ALA A 26 13.62 -18.64 18.82
C ALA A 26 12.36 -17.81 18.60
N ALA A 27 12.51 -16.64 17.96
CA ALA A 27 11.37 -15.83 17.57
C ALA A 27 10.36 -16.77 16.93
N SER A 28 9.13 -16.78 17.47
CA SER A 28 8.10 -17.68 16.96
C SER A 28 8.05 -17.49 15.45
N PRO A 29 8.19 -18.55 14.64
CA PRO A 29 8.14 -18.41 13.19
C PRO A 29 6.81 -17.74 12.81
N ALA A 30 6.85 -16.91 11.76
CA ALA A 30 5.66 -16.26 11.26
C ALA A 30 4.56 -17.31 11.02
N PRO A 31 3.29 -17.01 11.37
CA PRO A 31 2.19 -17.93 11.12
C PRO A 31 1.74 -17.91 9.64
N TYR A 32 2.56 -17.38 8.74
CA TYR A 32 2.33 -17.27 7.31
C TYR A 32 3.68 -17.32 6.59
N GLU A 33 3.64 -17.57 5.28
CA GLU A 33 4.83 -17.51 4.43
C GLU A 33 4.87 -16.17 3.70
N SER A 34 5.88 -15.34 4.00
CA SER A 34 6.14 -14.11 3.27
C SER A 34 6.90 -14.37 1.96
N TYR A 35 6.50 -13.65 0.92
CA TYR A 35 7.12 -13.68 -0.40
C TYR A 35 7.02 -12.30 -1.05
N ASN A 36 7.78 -12.11 -2.12
CA ASN A 36 7.62 -11.00 -3.04
C ASN A 36 7.66 -11.55 -4.48
N TYR A 37 7.47 -10.72 -5.50
CA TYR A 37 7.57 -11.11 -6.90
C TYR A 37 8.85 -10.53 -7.51
N ASN A 38 9.65 -11.40 -8.13
CA ASN A 38 10.79 -10.96 -8.93
C ASN A 38 10.32 -10.32 -10.26
N TYR A 39 11.25 -9.75 -11.02
CA TYR A 39 11.00 -9.19 -12.36
C TYR A 39 10.23 -10.14 -13.32
N TRP A 40 10.41 -11.46 -13.19
CA TRP A 40 9.75 -12.49 -14.01
C TRP A 40 8.35 -12.88 -13.51
N LYS A 41 7.81 -12.11 -12.55
CA LYS A 41 6.51 -12.33 -11.89
C LYS A 41 6.46 -13.61 -11.07
N GLU A 42 7.59 -14.19 -10.70
CA GLU A 42 7.63 -15.42 -9.89
C GLU A 42 7.60 -15.05 -8.42
N ALA A 43 6.77 -15.76 -7.65
CA ALA A 43 6.76 -15.61 -6.20
C ALA A 43 8.06 -16.20 -5.64
N VAL A 44 8.85 -15.37 -4.97
CA VAL A 44 10.11 -15.72 -4.35
C VAL A 44 10.01 -15.50 -2.84
N PRO A 45 10.49 -16.43 -2.00
CA PRO A 45 10.50 -16.24 -0.55
C PRO A 45 11.18 -14.93 -0.15
N SER A 46 10.58 -14.22 0.80
CA SER A 46 11.09 -12.96 1.35
C SER A 46 11.08 -13.04 2.87
N PRO A 47 12.02 -12.41 3.58
CA PRO A 47 11.90 -12.25 5.02
C PRO A 47 10.57 -11.59 5.39
N ASP A 48 10.01 -11.98 6.54
CA ASP A 48 8.77 -11.40 7.04
C ASP A 48 9.01 -9.92 7.37
N ALA A 49 8.21 -9.02 6.78
CA ALA A 49 8.31 -7.59 7.10
C ALA A 49 7.65 -7.26 8.44
N TYR A 50 6.61 -8.00 8.80
CA TYR A 50 5.88 -7.86 10.06
C TYR A 50 5.63 -9.23 10.68
N LEU A 51 5.51 -9.26 12.00
CA LEU A 51 5.11 -10.41 12.79
C LEU A 51 3.94 -10.03 13.70
N PRO A 52 3.03 -10.97 14.00
CA PRO A 52 1.95 -10.71 14.95
C PRO A 52 2.51 -10.59 16.37
N GLU A 53 2.25 -9.47 17.02
CA GLU A 53 2.64 -9.24 18.41
C GLU A 53 1.55 -9.76 19.37
N ARG A 54 0.29 -9.39 19.11
CA ARG A 54 -0.86 -9.73 19.97
C ARG A 54 -2.18 -9.65 19.21
N THR A 55 -3.24 -10.16 19.84
CA THR A 55 -4.63 -9.94 19.42
C THR A 55 -5.43 -9.35 20.57
N ILE A 56 -6.37 -8.47 20.26
CA ILE A 56 -7.21 -7.79 21.25
C ILE A 56 -8.67 -8.08 20.93
N SER A 57 -9.34 -8.73 21.87
CA SER A 57 -10.78 -9.05 21.85
C SER A 57 -11.53 -8.26 22.92
N GLY A 58 -12.86 -8.34 22.91
CA GLY A 58 -13.67 -7.71 23.96
C GLY A 58 -13.33 -8.25 25.36
N ARG A 59 -13.01 -9.55 25.46
CA ARG A 59 -12.59 -10.18 26.72
C ARG A 59 -11.28 -9.63 27.26
N ASP A 60 -10.29 -9.38 26.39
CA ASP A 60 -8.99 -8.82 26.80
C ASP A 60 -9.15 -7.40 27.38
N LEU A 61 -10.18 -6.69 26.92
CA LEU A 61 -10.54 -5.34 27.36
C LEU A 61 -11.52 -5.33 28.55
N GLY A 62 -11.98 -6.49 29.04
CA GLY A 62 -12.95 -6.57 30.14
C GLY A 62 -14.37 -6.13 29.77
N ILE A 63 -14.73 -6.16 28.48
CA ILE A 63 -16.07 -5.82 27.96
C ILE A 63 -16.68 -7.02 27.23
N SER A 64 -17.94 -6.88 26.79
CA SER A 64 -18.55 -7.89 25.92
C SER A 64 -17.75 -8.07 24.62
N GLU A 65 -17.69 -9.29 24.11
CA GLU A 65 -17.01 -9.61 22.83
C GLU A 65 -17.47 -8.70 21.69
N PHE A 66 -16.56 -8.42 20.76
CA PHE A 66 -16.91 -7.69 19.55
C PHE A 66 -17.91 -8.50 18.73
N LYS A 67 -18.77 -7.79 18.01
CA LYS A 67 -19.79 -8.37 17.14
C LYS A 67 -19.81 -7.61 15.84
N ASP A 68 -19.45 -8.32 14.77
CA ASP A 68 -19.38 -7.76 13.42
C ASP A 68 -18.62 -6.42 13.36
N PRO A 69 -17.39 -6.32 13.91
CA PRO A 69 -16.66 -5.06 13.89
C PRO A 69 -16.48 -4.57 12.45
N GLY A 70 -16.63 -3.26 12.24
CA GLY A 70 -16.77 -2.65 10.92
C GLY A 70 -15.58 -1.80 10.50
N ASP A 71 -14.90 -1.17 11.45
CA ASP A 71 -13.82 -0.23 11.16
C ASP A 71 -12.87 0.01 12.34
N VAL A 72 -11.67 0.50 12.05
CA VAL A 72 -10.71 0.97 13.05
C VAL A 72 -10.01 2.22 12.55
N ASN A 73 -9.80 3.20 13.42
CA ASN A 73 -9.06 4.40 13.11
C ASN A 73 -8.15 4.80 14.28
N VAL A 74 -7.00 5.41 13.97
CA VAL A 74 -6.06 5.91 14.98
C VAL A 74 -6.00 7.42 14.86
N SER A 75 -6.27 8.12 15.96
CA SER A 75 -6.25 9.58 15.97
C SER A 75 -4.83 10.13 16.03
N PRO A 76 -4.63 11.44 15.73
CA PRO A 76 -3.30 12.06 15.79
C PRO A 76 -2.62 11.97 17.17
N SER A 77 -3.40 11.94 18.26
CA SER A 77 -2.88 11.71 19.61
C SER A 77 -2.50 10.24 19.90
N GLY A 78 -2.75 9.34 18.95
CA GLY A 78 -2.44 7.91 19.02
C GLY A 78 -3.54 7.06 19.68
N LEU A 79 -4.70 7.65 19.99
CA LEU A 79 -5.84 6.89 20.50
C LEU A 79 -6.40 5.98 19.40
N ILE A 80 -6.78 4.77 19.77
CA ILE A 80 -7.29 3.76 18.84
C ILE A 80 -8.79 3.65 19.01
N TYR A 81 -9.53 3.89 17.94
CA TYR A 81 -10.99 3.82 17.92
C TYR A 81 -11.43 2.62 17.09
N ILE A 82 -12.17 1.70 17.69
CA ILE A 82 -12.70 0.49 17.04
C ILE A 82 -14.21 0.61 16.94
N LEU A 83 -14.75 0.50 15.73
CA LEU A 83 -16.17 0.49 15.46
C LEU A 83 -16.73 -0.93 15.59
N ASP A 84 -17.38 -1.21 16.70
CA ASP A 84 -18.02 -2.50 17.00
C ASP A 84 -19.48 -2.49 16.52
N SER A 85 -19.64 -2.52 15.19
CA SER A 85 -20.88 -2.18 14.48
C SER A 85 -22.10 -3.01 14.91
N GLY A 86 -21.93 -4.31 15.13
CA GLY A 86 -23.03 -5.20 15.54
C GLY A 86 -23.49 -5.01 16.99
N ASN A 87 -22.71 -4.27 17.79
CA ASN A 87 -23.05 -3.80 19.13
C ASN A 87 -23.36 -2.30 19.18
N SER A 88 -23.40 -1.60 18.03
CA SER A 88 -23.72 -0.17 17.93
C SER A 88 -22.88 0.73 18.86
N ARG A 89 -21.56 0.51 18.91
CA ARG A 89 -20.67 1.28 19.79
C ARG A 89 -19.30 1.54 19.17
N VAL A 90 -18.65 2.60 19.63
CA VAL A 90 -17.23 2.90 19.37
C VAL A 90 -16.44 2.60 20.65
N ILE A 91 -15.38 1.82 20.54
CA ILE A 91 -14.49 1.46 21.63
C ILE A 91 -13.22 2.30 21.49
N VAL A 92 -12.82 3.00 22.54
CA VAL A 92 -11.65 3.89 22.53
C VAL A 92 -10.57 3.32 23.43
N LEU A 93 -9.38 3.11 22.87
CA LEU A 93 -8.20 2.62 23.56
C LEU A 93 -7.08 3.66 23.58
N ASP A 94 -6.20 3.57 24.57
CA ASP A 94 -4.94 4.30 24.58
C ASP A 94 -3.92 3.68 23.60
N PRO A 95 -2.77 4.34 23.32
CA PRO A 95 -1.72 3.79 22.47
C PRO A 95 -1.10 2.48 23.02
N GLY A 96 -1.32 2.18 24.30
CA GLY A 96 -0.92 0.94 24.96
C GLY A 96 -1.99 -0.16 24.90
N PHE A 97 -3.04 0.02 24.09
CA PHE A 97 -4.17 -0.88 23.90
C PHE A 97 -5.05 -1.11 25.14
N LYS A 98 -5.04 -0.18 26.10
CA LYS A 98 -5.95 -0.24 27.26
C LYS A 98 -7.25 0.48 26.95
N LEU A 99 -8.36 -0.11 27.40
CA LEU A 99 -9.67 0.51 27.29
C LEU A 99 -9.72 1.83 28.08
N LEU A 100 -10.09 2.91 27.39
CA LEU A 100 -10.35 4.21 27.99
C LEU A 100 -11.84 4.44 28.20
N ARG A 101 -12.63 4.23 27.15
CA ARG A 101 -14.09 4.44 27.18
C ARG A 101 -14.81 3.71 26.05
N VAL A 102 -16.13 3.64 26.17
CA VAL A 102 -17.05 3.13 25.15
C VAL A 102 -18.11 4.18 24.88
N ILE A 103 -18.32 4.52 23.61
CA ILE A 103 -19.36 5.45 23.14
C ILE A 103 -20.47 4.60 22.52
N ASP A 104 -21.61 4.48 23.20
CA ASP A 104 -22.76 3.67 22.78
C ASP A 104 -23.99 4.52 22.38
N GLY A 105 -23.81 5.83 22.29
CA GLY A 105 -24.84 6.79 21.94
C GLY A 105 -24.43 8.21 22.30
N PHE A 106 -25.28 9.17 21.95
CA PHE A 106 -25.06 10.60 22.17
C PHE A 106 -26.39 11.31 22.43
N MET A 107 -26.34 12.54 22.92
CA MET A 107 -27.56 13.34 23.14
C MET A 107 -27.88 14.17 21.89
N MET A 108 -29.12 14.10 21.43
CA MET A 108 -29.67 14.91 20.34
C MET A 108 -31.06 15.41 20.77
N ASP A 109 -31.26 16.73 20.76
CA ASP A 109 -32.53 17.38 21.13
C ASP A 109 -33.11 16.92 22.48
N GLY A 110 -32.24 16.65 23.46
CA GLY A 110 -32.63 16.20 24.80
C GLY A 110 -32.97 14.71 24.91
N SER A 111 -32.80 13.92 23.85
CA SER A 111 -32.98 12.47 23.84
C SER A 111 -31.65 11.73 23.57
N LYS A 112 -31.49 10.54 24.16
CA LYS A 112 -30.33 9.68 23.85
C LYS A 112 -30.58 8.95 22.54
N GLU A 113 -29.74 9.24 21.56
CA GLU A 113 -29.65 8.57 20.27
C GLU A 113 -28.60 7.47 20.33
N THR A 114 -28.76 6.45 19.48
CA THR A 114 -27.81 5.33 19.34
C THR A 114 -27.47 5.10 17.88
N PHE A 115 -26.33 4.46 17.63
CA PHE A 115 -25.94 4.05 16.29
C PHE A 115 -26.74 2.83 15.85
N ASN A 116 -26.90 2.66 14.54
CA ASN A 116 -27.56 1.49 13.95
C ASN A 116 -26.70 0.95 12.79
N LEU A 117 -26.04 -0.19 13.04
CA LEU A 117 -25.12 -0.84 12.08
C LEU A 117 -24.14 0.15 11.41
N PRO A 118 -23.39 0.95 12.19
CA PRO A 118 -22.48 1.93 11.60
C PRO A 118 -21.37 1.22 10.81
N GLY A 119 -21.03 1.73 9.62
CA GLY A 119 -20.10 1.07 8.69
C GLY A 119 -18.67 1.62 8.69
N GLY A 120 -18.52 2.90 9.07
CA GLY A 120 -17.26 3.63 8.91
C GLY A 120 -16.98 4.60 10.04
N LEU A 121 -15.70 4.84 10.30
CA LEU A 121 -15.21 5.66 11.40
C LEU A 121 -13.95 6.42 10.99
N PHE A 122 -13.88 7.70 11.32
CA PHE A 122 -12.70 8.53 11.13
C PHE A 122 -12.55 9.51 12.29
N VAL A 123 -11.32 9.80 12.70
CA VAL A 123 -11.00 10.81 13.70
C VAL A 123 -10.05 11.83 13.08
N ASP A 124 -10.43 13.10 13.11
CA ASP A 124 -9.66 14.17 12.48
C ASP A 124 -8.58 14.78 13.38
N GLU A 125 -7.87 15.78 12.85
CA GLU A 125 -6.80 16.50 13.55
C GLU A 125 -7.27 17.26 14.81
N GLN A 126 -8.58 17.51 14.94
CA GLN A 126 -9.19 18.17 16.09
C GLN A 126 -9.79 17.16 17.08
N GLU A 127 -9.50 15.86 16.92
CA GLU A 127 -10.08 14.74 17.67
C GLU A 127 -11.61 14.68 17.57
N ARG A 128 -12.20 15.21 16.48
CA ARG A 128 -13.62 15.01 16.16
C ARG A 128 -13.81 13.62 15.59
N ILE A 129 -14.82 12.91 16.08
CA ILE A 129 -15.14 11.53 15.72
C ILE A 129 -16.29 11.54 14.72
N TYR A 130 -16.03 11.08 13.51
CA TYR A 130 -17.00 10.95 12.45
C TYR A 130 -17.42 9.48 12.32
N VAL A 131 -18.72 9.21 12.39
CA VAL A 131 -19.29 7.86 12.29
C VAL A 131 -20.29 7.82 11.14
N ALA A 132 -20.04 6.95 10.15
CA ALA A 132 -21.04 6.60 9.15
C ALA A 132 -22.09 5.67 9.78
N ASP A 133 -23.19 6.26 10.25
CA ASP A 133 -24.31 5.58 10.90
C ASP A 133 -25.27 5.02 9.82
N THR A 134 -24.78 4.00 9.09
CA THR A 134 -25.35 3.47 7.85
C THR A 134 -26.83 3.14 7.96
N GLY A 135 -27.23 2.42 9.02
CA GLY A 135 -28.62 1.99 9.23
C GLY A 135 -29.58 3.13 9.53
N ASN A 136 -29.08 4.27 10.02
CA ASN A 136 -29.86 5.49 10.23
C ASN A 136 -29.73 6.49 9.07
N GLY A 137 -28.91 6.18 8.05
CA GLY A 137 -28.73 7.01 6.87
C GLY A 137 -28.18 8.40 7.16
N ARG A 138 -27.21 8.49 8.08
CA ARG A 138 -26.58 9.74 8.49
C ARG A 138 -25.09 9.56 8.76
N VAL A 139 -24.32 10.64 8.70
CA VAL A 139 -23.00 10.75 9.34
C VAL A 139 -23.18 11.52 10.64
N VAL A 140 -22.66 10.98 11.74
CA VAL A 140 -22.66 11.62 13.06
C VAL A 140 -21.26 12.16 13.31
N VAL A 141 -21.16 13.43 13.72
CA VAL A 141 -19.90 14.06 14.11
C VAL A 141 -19.96 14.36 15.60
N LEU A 142 -19.07 13.76 16.37
CA LEU A 142 -18.92 13.95 17.81
C LEU A 142 -17.61 14.69 18.10
N ASP A 143 -17.54 15.37 19.24
CA ASP A 143 -16.27 15.85 19.77
C ASP A 143 -15.44 14.70 20.37
N GLY A 144 -14.23 15.03 20.80
CA GLY A 144 -13.32 14.10 21.45
C GLY A 144 -13.80 13.58 22.80
N GLU A 145 -14.96 14.01 23.32
CA GLU A 145 -15.61 13.45 24.52
C GLU A 145 -16.87 12.64 24.20
N GLY A 146 -17.26 12.56 22.92
CA GLY A 146 -18.47 11.86 22.46
C GLY A 146 -19.74 12.72 22.49
N THR A 147 -19.62 14.04 22.63
CA THR A 147 -20.75 14.98 22.55
C THR A 147 -21.06 15.29 21.09
N LEU A 148 -22.34 15.33 20.73
CA LEU A 148 -22.76 15.64 19.36
C LEU A 148 -22.36 17.07 18.95
N ILE A 149 -21.67 17.18 17.82
CA ILE A 149 -21.38 18.44 17.14
C ILE A 149 -22.42 18.69 16.05
N GLN A 150 -22.57 17.73 15.13
CA GLN A 150 -23.51 17.83 14.01
C GLN A 150 -23.86 16.46 13.43
N THR A 151 -24.94 16.42 12.64
CA THR A 151 -25.32 15.26 11.83
C THR A 151 -25.47 15.66 10.37
N MET A 152 -24.99 14.83 9.46
CA MET A 152 -25.15 15.01 8.02
C MET A 152 -26.12 13.94 7.51
N THR A 153 -27.27 14.35 7.02
CA THR A 153 -28.31 13.45 6.49
C THR A 153 -28.31 13.47 4.96
N LYS A 154 -29.31 12.84 4.33
CA LYS A 154 -29.45 12.84 2.87
C LYS A 154 -29.39 14.29 2.33
N PRO A 155 -28.40 14.62 1.49
CA PRO A 155 -28.29 15.97 0.94
C PRO A 155 -29.42 16.28 -0.04
N GLU A 156 -29.83 17.55 -0.07
CA GLU A 156 -30.74 18.08 -1.07
C GLU A 156 -29.92 18.58 -2.28
N SER A 157 -30.07 17.93 -3.42
CA SER A 157 -29.38 18.32 -4.65
C SER A 157 -30.12 17.81 -5.90
N ASP A 158 -30.16 18.63 -6.96
CA ASP A 158 -30.81 18.27 -8.23
C ASP A 158 -30.09 17.14 -8.97
N ILE A 159 -28.81 16.89 -8.65
CA ILE A 159 -28.04 15.80 -9.26
C ILE A 159 -28.30 14.44 -8.59
N LEU A 160 -29.01 14.42 -7.46
CA LEU A 160 -29.38 13.19 -6.76
C LEU A 160 -30.75 12.71 -7.22
N SER A 161 -30.88 11.40 -7.45
CA SER A 161 -32.17 10.83 -7.81
C SER A 161 -33.17 10.96 -6.66
N THR A 162 -34.45 11.11 -6.99
CA THR A 162 -35.52 11.16 -5.97
C THR A 162 -35.59 9.86 -5.14
N GLN A 163 -35.17 8.74 -5.73
CA GLN A 163 -35.11 7.42 -5.09
C GLN A 163 -33.82 7.17 -4.29
N PHE A 164 -32.85 8.08 -4.33
CA PHE A 164 -31.59 7.94 -3.62
C PHE A 164 -31.83 7.82 -2.11
N GLN A 165 -31.20 6.81 -1.51
CA GLN A 165 -31.13 6.64 -0.07
C GLN A 165 -29.69 6.88 0.37
N PHE A 166 -29.49 7.77 1.32
CA PHE A 166 -28.15 8.03 1.84
C PHE A 166 -27.77 6.92 2.81
N GLN A 167 -26.87 6.04 2.38
CA GLN A 167 -26.36 4.92 3.17
C GLN A 167 -24.82 5.02 3.20
N PRO A 168 -24.26 5.86 4.08
CA PRO A 168 -22.81 6.04 4.18
C PRO A 168 -22.17 4.74 4.68
N LEU A 169 -21.11 4.27 4.01
CA LEU A 169 -20.40 3.04 4.34
C LEU A 169 -19.03 3.31 4.96
N LYS A 170 -18.26 4.21 4.33
CA LYS A 170 -16.91 4.63 4.76
C LYS A 170 -16.76 6.12 4.58
N LEU A 171 -15.89 6.73 5.37
CA LEU A 171 -15.61 8.16 5.24
C LEU A 171 -14.17 8.50 5.66
N THR A 172 -13.65 9.58 5.10
CA THR A 172 -12.39 10.20 5.51
C THR A 172 -12.53 11.72 5.44
N VAL A 173 -11.71 12.47 6.18
CA VAL A 173 -11.79 13.94 6.27
C VAL A 173 -10.41 14.53 6.01
N ASP A 174 -10.34 15.57 5.19
CA ASP A 174 -9.08 16.29 4.94
C ASP A 174 -8.74 17.33 6.01
N HIS A 175 -7.53 17.87 5.94
CA HIS A 175 -7.03 18.92 6.85
C HIS A 175 -7.82 20.25 6.78
N VAL A 176 -8.71 20.43 5.79
CA VAL A 176 -9.59 21.61 5.64
C VAL A 176 -11.00 21.31 6.16
N GLY A 177 -11.27 20.08 6.64
CA GLY A 177 -12.57 19.65 7.14
C GLY A 177 -13.55 19.19 6.06
N ARG A 178 -13.10 18.97 4.81
CA ARG A 178 -13.95 18.38 3.77
C ARG A 178 -14.12 16.90 4.02
N VAL A 179 -15.37 16.44 4.01
CA VAL A 179 -15.73 15.05 4.30
C VAL A 179 -15.96 14.31 2.98
N TYR A 180 -15.25 13.20 2.80
CA TYR A 180 -15.38 12.29 1.67
C TYR A 180 -16.10 11.04 2.13
N VAL A 181 -17.26 10.75 1.56
CA VAL A 181 -18.14 9.64 1.96
C VAL A 181 -18.31 8.68 0.80
N VAL A 182 -17.93 7.42 1.02
CA VAL A 182 -18.32 6.29 0.19
C VAL A 182 -19.69 5.83 0.67
N ALA A 183 -20.68 5.82 -0.21
CA ALA A 183 -22.06 5.44 0.12
C ALA A 183 -22.58 4.36 -0.82
N GLN A 184 -23.46 3.51 -0.31
CA GLN A 184 -24.00 2.37 -1.05
C GLN A 184 -24.82 2.83 -2.26
N GLY A 185 -24.55 2.23 -3.43
CA GLY A 185 -25.29 2.50 -4.65
C GLY A 185 -24.96 3.85 -5.29
N VAL A 186 -23.83 4.46 -4.92
CA VAL A 186 -23.29 5.67 -5.53
C VAL A 186 -22.21 5.30 -6.55
N TYR A 187 -22.51 5.49 -7.83
CA TYR A 187 -21.63 5.11 -8.95
C TYR A 187 -20.92 6.31 -9.57
N GLU A 188 -21.36 7.52 -9.22
CA GLU A 188 -20.84 8.80 -9.70
C GLU A 188 -19.50 9.17 -9.06
N GLY A 189 -19.09 8.48 -8.00
CA GLY A 189 -17.83 8.72 -7.30
C GLY A 189 -17.96 8.69 -5.79
N ILE A 190 -16.98 9.29 -5.10
CA ILE A 190 -17.02 9.51 -3.66
C ILE A 190 -17.78 10.82 -3.40
N MET A 191 -18.79 10.80 -2.54
CA MET A 191 -19.55 11.99 -2.19
C MET A 191 -18.68 12.96 -1.39
N GLN A 192 -18.66 14.23 -1.77
CA GLN A 192 -17.89 15.27 -1.08
C GLN A 192 -18.82 16.26 -0.39
N PHE A 193 -18.50 16.59 0.85
CA PHE A 193 -19.18 17.58 1.67
C PHE A 193 -18.18 18.59 2.23
N ASP A 194 -18.64 19.82 2.45
CA ASP A 194 -17.86 20.81 3.21
C ASP A 194 -17.92 20.56 4.72
N GLU A 195 -17.18 21.37 5.49
CA GLU A 195 -17.13 21.27 6.95
C GLU A 195 -18.50 21.46 7.62
N SER A 196 -19.39 22.23 7.00
CA SER A 196 -20.77 22.43 7.48
C SER A 196 -21.71 21.28 7.18
N GLY A 197 -21.23 20.25 6.48
CA GLY A 197 -22.01 19.10 6.05
C GLY A 197 -22.84 19.34 4.79
N LYS A 198 -22.59 20.42 4.05
CA LYS A 198 -23.26 20.68 2.78
C LYS A 198 -22.60 19.89 1.66
N PHE A 199 -23.41 19.19 0.87
CA PHE A 199 -22.94 18.44 -0.29
C PHE A 199 -22.42 19.35 -1.39
N ILE A 200 -21.20 19.07 -1.85
CA ILE A 200 -20.50 19.81 -2.90
C ILE A 200 -20.68 19.11 -4.26
N GLY A 201 -20.53 17.77 -4.28
CA GLY A 201 -20.53 16.99 -5.50
C GLY A 201 -19.82 15.64 -5.31
N TYR A 202 -19.31 15.08 -6.41
CA TYR A 202 -18.58 13.81 -6.41
C TYR A 202 -17.13 14.02 -6.80
N VAL A 203 -16.23 13.21 -6.22
CA VAL A 203 -14.82 13.15 -6.60
C VAL A 203 -14.43 11.73 -6.98
N GLY A 204 -13.60 11.61 -8.02
CA GLY A 204 -13.17 10.32 -8.56
C GLY A 204 -14.29 9.62 -9.31
N THR A 205 -14.01 9.06 -10.48
CA THR A 205 -14.96 8.21 -11.18
C THR A 205 -14.30 6.90 -11.58
N ASN A 206 -15.03 5.79 -11.40
CA ASN A 206 -14.66 4.52 -12.02
C ASN A 206 -15.27 4.50 -13.41
N LYS A 207 -14.46 4.85 -14.41
CA LYS A 207 -14.88 4.77 -15.80
C LYS A 207 -14.98 3.30 -16.18
N VAL A 208 -16.14 2.89 -16.70
CA VAL A 208 -16.26 1.60 -17.36
C VAL A 208 -15.41 1.65 -18.62
N GLU A 209 -14.36 0.82 -18.69
CA GLU A 209 -13.64 0.61 -19.93
C GLU A 209 -14.62 0.06 -20.98
N ARG A 210 -14.73 0.74 -22.12
CA ARG A 210 -15.64 0.30 -23.19
C ARG A 210 -15.01 -0.86 -23.93
N ASP A 211 -15.54 -2.07 -23.74
CA ASP A 211 -15.18 -3.19 -24.61
C ASP A 211 -15.87 -3.02 -25.98
N TYR A 212 -15.08 -2.60 -26.98
CA TYR A 212 -15.55 -2.48 -28.36
C TYR A 212 -15.97 -3.82 -28.97
N GLY A 213 -15.39 -4.93 -28.50
CA GLY A 213 -15.79 -6.29 -28.90
C GLY A 213 -17.20 -6.60 -28.43
N GLU A 214 -17.54 -6.24 -27.19
CA GLU A 214 -18.89 -6.42 -26.66
C GLU A 214 -19.90 -5.47 -27.32
N TYR A 215 -19.49 -4.26 -27.68
CA TYR A 215 -20.35 -3.36 -28.46
C TYR A 215 -20.74 -4.00 -29.81
N ILE A 216 -19.78 -4.62 -30.50
CA ILE A 216 -20.02 -5.38 -31.74
C ILE A 216 -20.88 -6.61 -31.45
N TRP A 217 -20.61 -7.34 -30.37
CA TRP A 217 -21.41 -8.50 -29.97
C TRP A 217 -22.86 -8.12 -29.67
N ARG A 218 -23.10 -6.97 -29.02
CA ARG A 218 -24.44 -6.44 -28.74
C ARG A 218 -25.20 -6.02 -30.00
N LEU A 219 -24.49 -5.49 -31.00
CA LEU A 219 -25.04 -5.19 -32.32
C LEU A 219 -25.53 -6.46 -33.04
N LEU A 220 -24.79 -7.56 -32.91
CA LEU A 220 -25.11 -8.85 -33.53
C LEU A 220 -26.07 -9.73 -32.69
N SER A 221 -26.19 -9.44 -31.40
CA SER A 221 -26.99 -10.24 -30.45
C SER A 221 -28.50 -10.04 -30.59
N THR A 222 -29.24 -11.13 -30.42
CA THR A 222 -30.71 -11.11 -30.32
C THR A 222 -31.18 -10.39 -29.04
N LYS A 223 -32.46 -9.99 -28.99
CA LYS A 223 -33.05 -9.37 -27.77
C LYS A 223 -32.91 -10.26 -26.53
N ALA A 224 -33.06 -11.58 -26.67
CA ALA A 224 -32.91 -12.53 -25.58
C ALA A 224 -31.46 -12.66 -25.11
N GLN A 225 -30.49 -12.70 -26.03
CA GLN A 225 -29.05 -12.70 -25.70
C GLN A 225 -28.63 -11.39 -25.02
N ARG A 226 -29.15 -10.24 -25.49
CA ARG A 226 -28.89 -8.95 -24.86
C ARG A 226 -29.44 -8.85 -23.43
N ALA A 227 -30.58 -9.45 -23.16
CA ALA A 227 -31.15 -9.49 -21.81
C ALA A 227 -30.36 -10.38 -20.85
N GLN A 228 -29.49 -11.26 -21.36
CA GLN A 228 -28.60 -12.10 -20.58
C GLN A 228 -27.17 -11.53 -20.46
N MET A 229 -26.85 -10.44 -21.17
CA MET A 229 -25.56 -9.78 -20.99
C MET A 229 -25.56 -9.01 -19.67
N VAL A 230 -24.45 -9.11 -18.95
CA VAL A 230 -24.25 -8.39 -17.70
C VAL A 230 -24.21 -6.90 -18.02
N LEU A 231 -25.10 -6.11 -17.41
CA LEU A 231 -25.00 -4.66 -17.49
C LEU A 231 -23.71 -4.24 -16.80
N PHE A 232 -22.81 -3.56 -17.52
CA PHE A 232 -21.64 -2.92 -16.90
C PHE A 232 -22.11 -1.74 -16.06
N VAL A 233 -22.32 -2.00 -14.79
CA VAL A 233 -22.44 -0.95 -13.80
C VAL A 233 -21.00 -0.61 -13.36
N PRO A 234 -20.62 0.67 -13.30
CA PRO A 234 -19.36 1.07 -12.67
C PRO A 234 -19.21 0.39 -11.31
N THR A 235 -18.01 -0.04 -10.95
CA THR A 235 -17.76 -0.51 -9.58
C THR A 235 -17.72 0.69 -8.65
N GLU A 236 -18.52 0.65 -7.59
CA GLU A 236 -18.45 1.67 -6.53
C GLU A 236 -17.10 1.58 -5.81
N PHE A 237 -16.65 2.69 -5.24
CA PHE A 237 -15.53 2.64 -4.30
C PHE A 237 -15.96 1.85 -3.06
N SER A 238 -15.03 1.14 -2.46
CA SER A 238 -15.26 0.31 -1.27
C SER A 238 -14.74 0.98 -0.01
N ASN A 239 -13.62 1.70 -0.11
CA ASN A 239 -13.04 2.44 0.99
C ASN A 239 -12.21 3.62 0.48
N ALA A 240 -11.88 4.55 1.38
CA ALA A 240 -11.04 5.70 1.10
C ALA A 240 -10.25 6.14 2.35
N ASP A 241 -8.99 6.49 2.13
CA ASP A 241 -8.11 7.15 3.10
C ASP A 241 -7.47 8.39 2.44
N ILE A 242 -6.87 9.27 3.23
CA ILE A 242 -6.37 10.55 2.71
C ILE A 242 -4.95 10.85 3.18
N ASP A 243 -4.14 11.40 2.27
CA ASP A 243 -2.81 11.89 2.63
C ASP A 243 -2.86 13.33 3.19
N HIS A 244 -1.80 13.75 3.86
CA HIS A 244 -1.65 15.11 4.40
C HIS A 244 -1.71 16.22 3.33
N LYS A 245 -1.62 15.87 2.03
CA LYS A 245 -1.75 16.82 0.90
C LYS A 245 -3.19 16.91 0.39
N GLY A 246 -4.12 16.14 0.98
CA GLY A 246 -5.52 16.09 0.58
C GLY A 246 -5.79 15.22 -0.66
N PHE A 247 -4.90 14.30 -1.00
CA PHE A 247 -5.15 13.32 -2.06
C PHE A 247 -5.82 12.09 -1.46
N VAL A 248 -6.93 11.69 -2.06
CA VAL A 248 -7.74 10.56 -1.59
C VAL A 248 -7.25 9.27 -2.21
N TYR A 249 -6.77 8.34 -1.40
CA TYR A 249 -6.52 6.97 -1.81
C TYR A 249 -7.83 6.20 -1.69
N ALA A 250 -8.30 5.62 -2.79
CA ALA A 250 -9.57 4.92 -2.82
C ALA A 250 -9.42 3.52 -3.42
N THR A 251 -10.08 2.54 -2.81
CA THR A 251 -10.13 1.16 -3.31
C THR A 251 -11.46 0.88 -3.99
N ASN A 252 -11.46 0.05 -5.02
CA ASN A 252 -12.68 -0.49 -5.62
C ASN A 252 -12.59 -2.01 -5.73
N ILE A 253 -13.68 -2.70 -5.36
CA ILE A 253 -13.73 -4.16 -5.40
C ILE A 253 -14.12 -4.57 -6.82
N ASP A 254 -13.14 -4.54 -7.71
CA ASP A 254 -13.27 -5.05 -9.07
C ASP A 254 -12.19 -6.12 -9.32
N PRO A 255 -12.55 -7.41 -9.25
CA PRO A 255 -11.63 -8.52 -9.47
C PRO A 255 -10.89 -8.48 -10.82
N GLY A 256 -11.45 -7.79 -11.83
CA GLY A 256 -10.88 -7.68 -13.18
C GLY A 256 -10.09 -6.41 -13.42
N SER A 257 -10.12 -5.43 -12.50
CA SER A 257 -9.48 -4.14 -12.70
C SER A 257 -7.97 -4.21 -12.55
N ASN A 258 -7.25 -3.51 -13.43
CA ASN A 258 -5.82 -3.22 -13.26
C ASN A 258 -5.57 -1.95 -12.43
N GLU A 259 -6.63 -1.26 -12.02
CA GLU A 259 -6.62 -0.07 -11.18
C GLU A 259 -7.56 -0.24 -9.98
N PRO A 260 -7.37 -1.27 -9.12
CA PRO A 260 -8.21 -1.47 -7.93
C PRO A 260 -7.93 -0.45 -6.82
N ILE A 261 -6.87 0.36 -6.98
CA ILE A 261 -6.52 1.48 -6.12
C ILE A 261 -6.27 2.69 -7.00
N LYS A 262 -6.76 3.84 -6.54
CA LYS A 262 -6.54 5.14 -7.15
C LYS A 262 -6.06 6.12 -6.11
N ARG A 263 -5.23 7.07 -6.52
CA ARG A 263 -4.87 8.24 -5.72
C ARG A 263 -5.44 9.46 -6.42
N LEU A 264 -6.57 9.95 -5.94
CA LEU A 264 -7.34 10.99 -6.55
C LEU A 264 -6.84 12.37 -6.10
N ASN A 265 -6.52 13.22 -7.07
CA ASN A 265 -6.28 14.64 -6.80
C ASN A 265 -7.62 15.35 -6.46
N PRO A 266 -7.60 16.62 -6.00
CA PRO A 266 -8.83 17.35 -5.70
C PRO A 266 -9.80 17.52 -6.88
N SER A 267 -9.33 17.34 -8.12
CA SER A 267 -10.16 17.34 -9.33
C SER A 267 -10.76 15.97 -9.67
N GLY A 268 -10.43 14.93 -8.90
CA GLY A 268 -10.92 13.56 -9.10
C GLY A 268 -10.15 12.75 -10.14
N GLU A 269 -8.97 13.20 -10.57
CA GLU A 269 -8.11 12.44 -11.48
C GLU A 269 -7.19 11.50 -10.71
N ASP A 270 -7.03 10.27 -11.20
CA ASP A 270 -6.07 9.33 -10.64
C ASP A 270 -4.64 9.71 -11.02
N VAL A 271 -3.82 9.98 -10.00
CA VAL A 271 -2.41 10.35 -10.08
C VAL A 271 -1.51 9.31 -9.40
N LEU A 272 -2.02 8.10 -9.14
CA LEU A 272 -1.22 7.02 -8.58
C LEU A 272 -0.11 6.64 -9.58
N LYS A 273 1.15 6.72 -9.14
CA LYS A 273 2.29 6.27 -9.94
C LYS A 273 2.30 4.73 -9.98
N ARG A 274 2.57 4.18 -11.15
CA ARG A 274 2.62 2.73 -11.42
C ARG A 274 3.91 2.40 -12.14
N PHE A 275 5.04 2.66 -11.47
CA PHE A 275 6.39 2.46 -12.02
C PHE A 275 7.02 1.13 -11.62
N GLY A 276 6.40 0.39 -10.69
CA GLY A 276 6.79 -0.98 -10.37
C GLY A 276 6.70 -1.93 -11.57
N TYR A 277 7.27 -3.13 -11.44
CA TYR A 277 7.27 -4.12 -12.53
C TYR A 277 5.88 -4.60 -12.96
N TYR A 278 4.90 -4.43 -12.08
CA TYR A 278 3.54 -4.92 -12.24
C TYR A 278 2.53 -3.95 -11.62
N ASP A 279 1.27 -4.10 -12.02
CA ASP A 279 0.17 -3.26 -11.54
C ASP A 279 -0.03 -3.38 -10.02
N VAL A 280 -0.47 -2.29 -9.41
CA VAL A 280 -0.79 -2.20 -7.98
C VAL A 280 -2.15 -2.87 -7.73
N LYS A 281 -2.16 -4.21 -7.68
CA LYS A 281 -3.40 -5.01 -7.60
C LYS A 281 -3.36 -6.21 -6.66
N GLY A 282 -2.48 -6.18 -5.66
CA GLY A 282 -2.25 -7.32 -4.77
C GLY A 282 -1.53 -8.46 -5.50
N ASP A 283 -2.08 -9.67 -5.44
CA ASP A 283 -1.47 -10.82 -6.10
C ASP A 283 -1.57 -10.79 -7.61
N ILE A 284 -0.41 -10.86 -8.26
CA ILE A 284 -0.31 -10.94 -9.72
C ILE A 284 -0.36 -12.37 -10.25
N ARG A 285 -0.17 -13.37 -9.38
CA ARG A 285 -0.37 -14.79 -9.69
C ARG A 285 -1.34 -15.41 -8.71
N PHE A 286 -2.40 -16.01 -9.24
CA PHE A 286 -3.44 -16.65 -8.46
C PHE A 286 -4.01 -17.86 -9.19
N ARG A 287 -4.67 -18.75 -8.43
CA ARG A 287 -5.44 -19.88 -8.98
C ARG A 287 -6.84 -19.40 -9.31
N ASN A 288 -7.53 -20.09 -10.22
CA ASN A 288 -8.92 -19.77 -10.61
C ASN A 288 -9.90 -19.72 -9.43
N ASN A 289 -9.64 -20.48 -8.36
CA ASN A 289 -10.34 -20.41 -7.09
C ASN A 289 -9.26 -20.33 -5.98
N PRO A 290 -9.18 -19.24 -5.20
CA PRO A 290 -10.19 -18.21 -4.98
C PRO A 290 -10.21 -17.03 -5.98
N GLY A 291 -9.31 -17.00 -6.97
CA GLY A 291 -9.22 -15.92 -7.96
C GLY A 291 -8.29 -14.78 -7.54
N PRO A 292 -8.40 -13.61 -8.20
CA PRO A 292 -7.56 -12.43 -7.94
C PRO A 292 -7.82 -11.80 -6.56
N SER A 293 -6.87 -10.98 -6.11
CA SER A 293 -7.03 -10.17 -4.90
C SER A 293 -8.21 -9.22 -5.00
N LYS A 294 -8.91 -9.04 -3.89
CA LYS A 294 -9.99 -8.07 -3.70
C LYS A 294 -9.54 -7.09 -2.64
N LEU A 295 -9.08 -5.93 -3.08
CA LEU A 295 -8.55 -4.91 -2.19
C LEU A 295 -9.72 -4.14 -1.58
N ILE A 296 -9.88 -4.28 -0.27
CA ILE A 296 -11.06 -3.82 0.48
C ILE A 296 -10.79 -2.61 1.34
N ASP A 297 -9.53 -2.34 1.64
CA ASP A 297 -9.12 -1.20 2.45
C ASP A 297 -7.70 -0.73 2.09
N VAL A 298 -7.42 0.54 2.34
CA VAL A 298 -6.14 1.20 2.11
C VAL A 298 -5.80 2.09 3.28
N LYS A 299 -4.55 2.02 3.74
CA LYS A 299 -3.98 2.96 4.70
C LYS A 299 -2.76 3.66 4.13
N VAL A 300 -2.83 4.98 4.07
CA VAL A 300 -1.68 5.84 3.78
C VAL A 300 -0.82 5.90 5.04
N LEU A 301 0.39 5.34 4.97
CA LEU A 301 1.31 5.30 6.11
C LEU A 301 2.04 6.64 6.33
N GLY A 302 1.94 7.55 5.36
CA GLY A 302 2.84 8.69 5.24
C GLY A 302 4.17 8.28 4.62
N ASN A 303 5.12 9.22 4.57
CA ASN A 303 6.53 8.95 4.20
C ASN A 303 6.74 8.20 2.87
N GLY A 304 5.82 8.38 1.92
CA GLY A 304 5.91 7.74 0.61
C GLY A 304 5.47 6.28 0.56
N MET A 305 4.66 5.81 1.52
CA MET A 305 4.14 4.44 1.53
C MET A 305 2.64 4.37 1.78
N TYR A 306 2.02 3.32 1.28
CA TYR A 306 0.65 2.95 1.60
C TYR A 306 0.51 1.42 1.63
N SER A 307 -0.36 0.93 2.51
CA SER A 307 -0.69 -0.49 2.63
C SER A 307 -2.12 -0.73 2.21
N VAL A 308 -2.39 -1.89 1.63
CA VAL A 308 -3.73 -2.30 1.21
C VAL A 308 -4.05 -3.70 1.71
N LEU A 309 -5.30 -3.87 2.11
CA LEU A 309 -5.82 -5.09 2.69
C LEU A 309 -6.60 -5.89 1.64
N ASP A 310 -6.23 -7.15 1.47
CA ASP A 310 -6.88 -8.09 0.56
C ASP A 310 -7.85 -9.02 1.30
N ALA A 311 -9.07 -9.17 0.78
CA ALA A 311 -10.08 -10.08 1.32
C ALA A 311 -10.08 -11.48 0.68
N THR A 312 -9.37 -11.69 -0.43
CA THR A 312 -9.35 -13.00 -1.10
C THR A 312 -8.45 -13.98 -0.35
N GLN A 313 -7.22 -13.55 -0.05
CA GLN A 313 -6.16 -14.33 0.57
C GLN A 313 -5.84 -13.86 1.99
N ASN A 314 -6.50 -12.79 2.43
CA ASN A 314 -6.37 -12.20 3.76
C ASN A 314 -4.93 -11.73 4.05
N ARG A 315 -4.39 -10.91 3.15
CA ARG A 315 -3.01 -10.42 3.16
C ARG A 315 -2.95 -8.91 3.16
N VAL A 316 -1.83 -8.37 3.62
CA VAL A 316 -1.48 -6.97 3.47
C VAL A 316 -0.38 -6.83 2.42
N PHE A 317 -0.58 -5.91 1.49
CA PHE A 317 0.40 -5.52 0.49
C PHE A 317 0.82 -4.08 0.75
N THR A 318 2.13 -3.83 0.83
CA THR A 318 2.64 -2.46 1.04
C THR A 318 3.42 -2.00 -0.17
N TYR A 319 3.13 -0.79 -0.62
CA TYR A 319 3.73 -0.18 -1.79
C TYR A 319 4.40 1.16 -1.44
N ASP A 320 5.41 1.55 -2.21
CA ASP A 320 5.93 2.91 -2.20
C ASP A 320 5.06 3.86 -3.07
N ASP A 321 5.34 5.16 -3.01
CA ASP A 321 4.62 6.19 -3.75
C ASP A 321 4.81 6.11 -5.27
N GLU A 322 5.79 5.32 -5.74
CA GLU A 322 6.05 5.01 -7.14
C GLU A 322 5.33 3.74 -7.62
N GLY A 323 4.70 2.98 -6.72
CA GLY A 323 3.95 1.76 -7.02
C GLY A 323 4.80 0.49 -7.06
N HIS A 324 5.99 0.46 -6.45
CA HIS A 324 6.74 -0.78 -6.22
C HIS A 324 6.18 -1.51 -5.01
N LEU A 325 5.96 -2.82 -5.13
CA LEU A 325 5.53 -3.67 -4.02
C LEU A 325 6.73 -3.97 -3.11
N LEU A 326 6.71 -3.40 -1.91
CA LEU A 326 7.79 -3.52 -0.93
C LEU A 326 7.78 -4.90 -0.27
N TYR A 327 6.64 -5.33 0.24
CA TYR A 327 6.51 -6.61 0.92
C TYR A 327 5.04 -7.05 1.06
N ILE A 328 4.87 -8.33 1.35
CA ILE A 328 3.59 -8.98 1.61
C ILE A 328 3.69 -9.72 2.95
N TYR A 329 2.65 -9.60 3.77
CA TYR A 329 2.53 -10.36 5.01
C TYR A 329 1.07 -10.65 5.36
N GLY A 330 0.88 -11.48 6.39
CA GLY A 330 -0.43 -12.01 6.73
C GLY A 330 -0.83 -13.19 5.85
N GLY A 331 -2.00 -13.73 6.12
CA GLY A 331 -2.54 -14.84 5.34
C GLY A 331 -3.78 -15.41 5.98
N LYS A 332 -4.52 -16.19 5.20
CA LYS A 332 -5.74 -16.85 5.64
C LYS A 332 -5.45 -17.95 6.67
N GLY A 333 -6.12 -17.88 7.82
CA GLY A 333 -6.01 -18.93 8.83
C GLY A 333 -6.78 -18.64 10.11
N ASN A 334 -6.79 -19.63 11.01
CA ASN A 334 -7.43 -19.50 12.33
C ASN A 334 -6.43 -19.28 13.47
N GLN A 335 -5.13 -19.46 13.21
CA GLN A 335 -4.09 -19.27 14.22
C GLN A 335 -3.86 -17.78 14.54
N VAL A 336 -3.25 -17.51 15.68
CA VAL A 336 -2.86 -16.15 16.09
C VAL A 336 -1.99 -15.53 14.99
N GLY A 337 -2.30 -14.29 14.60
CA GLY A 337 -1.59 -13.56 13.55
C GLY A 337 -1.94 -13.89 12.10
N THR A 338 -2.81 -14.87 11.86
CA THR A 338 -3.50 -15.03 10.56
C THR A 338 -4.86 -14.35 10.59
N LEU A 339 -5.50 -14.20 9.44
CA LEU A 339 -6.74 -13.46 9.26
C LEU A 339 -7.83 -14.35 8.65
N LYS A 340 -9.10 -14.11 8.99
CA LYS A 340 -10.27 -14.87 8.49
C LYS A 340 -11.19 -14.03 7.63
N THR A 341 -11.62 -12.87 8.12
CA THR A 341 -12.44 -11.91 7.37
C THR A 341 -12.00 -10.52 7.79
N PRO A 342 -10.81 -10.07 7.35
CA PRO A 342 -10.31 -8.76 7.69
C PRO A 342 -11.18 -7.69 6.99
N VAL A 343 -11.38 -6.55 7.65
CA VAL A 343 -12.30 -5.50 7.19
C VAL A 343 -11.72 -4.09 7.22
N ALA A 344 -10.70 -3.87 8.04
CA ALA A 344 -10.04 -2.57 8.15
C ALA A 344 -8.56 -2.74 8.52
N ILE A 345 -7.71 -1.87 7.99
CA ILE A 345 -6.28 -1.75 8.27
C ILE A 345 -5.96 -0.32 8.74
N GLU A 346 -5.17 -0.19 9.79
CA GLU A 346 -4.78 1.09 10.35
C GLU A 346 -3.35 1.02 10.92
N GLN A 347 -2.73 2.16 11.19
CA GLN A 347 -1.37 2.26 11.70
C GLN A 347 -1.35 2.98 13.06
N SER A 348 -0.70 2.37 14.06
CA SER A 348 -0.46 2.98 15.38
C SER A 348 1.04 2.98 15.68
N GLY A 349 1.68 4.15 15.52
CA GLY A 349 3.13 4.26 15.55
C GLY A 349 3.76 3.33 14.49
N ASN A 350 4.58 2.39 14.94
CA ASN A 350 5.19 1.39 14.04
C ASN A 350 4.33 0.13 13.85
N HIS A 351 3.23 -0.03 14.59
CA HIS A 351 2.38 -1.21 14.50
C HIS A 351 1.33 -1.06 13.41
N THR A 352 1.12 -2.13 12.64
CA THR A 352 -0.05 -2.23 11.77
C THR A 352 -1.16 -2.96 12.51
N LEU A 353 -2.35 -2.38 12.49
CA LEU A 353 -3.56 -2.92 13.09
C LEU A 353 -4.44 -3.47 11.98
N VAL A 354 -4.93 -4.70 12.12
CA VAL A 354 -5.92 -5.28 11.20
C VAL A 354 -7.12 -5.76 11.98
N LEU A 355 -8.29 -5.19 11.71
CA LEU A 355 -9.55 -5.58 12.33
C LEU A 355 -10.12 -6.79 11.58
N ASP A 356 -10.29 -7.91 12.29
CA ASP A 356 -10.81 -9.16 11.73
C ASP A 356 -12.23 -9.43 12.23
N ARG A 357 -13.22 -9.13 11.37
CA ARG A 357 -14.63 -9.41 11.62
C ARG A 357 -14.88 -10.89 11.84
N GLY A 358 -14.18 -11.76 11.12
CA GLY A 358 -14.38 -13.21 11.18
C GLY A 358 -13.89 -13.83 12.50
N LYS A 359 -13.00 -13.13 13.20
CA LYS A 359 -12.44 -13.52 14.50
C LYS A 359 -12.87 -12.62 15.67
N ASN A 360 -13.64 -11.56 15.39
CA ASN A 360 -14.10 -10.58 16.39
C ASN A 360 -12.95 -10.01 17.22
N ASN A 361 -11.81 -9.71 16.59
CA ASN A 361 -10.64 -9.17 17.28
C ASN A 361 -9.85 -8.20 16.39
N LEU A 362 -8.99 -7.41 17.03
CA LEU A 362 -7.96 -6.60 16.40
C LEU A 362 -6.65 -7.38 16.45
N VAL A 363 -5.99 -7.56 15.31
CA VAL A 363 -4.65 -8.15 15.22
C VAL A 363 -3.62 -7.03 15.15
N VAL A 364 -2.62 -7.08 16.04
CA VAL A 364 -1.53 -6.11 16.09
C VAL A 364 -0.27 -6.74 15.52
N TYR A 365 0.28 -6.14 14.48
CA TYR A 365 1.53 -6.54 13.83
C TYR A 365 2.64 -5.57 14.17
N GLU A 366 3.79 -6.08 14.57
CA GLU A 366 5.03 -5.32 14.77
C GLU A 366 5.99 -5.53 13.58
N PRO A 367 6.75 -4.50 13.17
CA PRO A 367 7.69 -4.64 12.08
C PRO A 367 8.93 -5.42 12.54
N THR A 368 9.39 -6.33 11.70
CA THR A 368 10.68 -6.98 11.91
C THR A 368 11.81 -6.05 11.53
N ARG A 369 13.06 -6.44 11.84
CA ARG A 369 14.25 -5.74 11.35
C ARG A 369 14.24 -5.54 9.82
N PHE A 370 13.73 -6.50 9.06
CA PHE A 370 13.63 -6.36 7.60
C PHE A 370 12.61 -5.27 7.23
N GLY A 371 11.38 -5.36 7.77
CA GLY A 371 10.34 -4.35 7.51
C GLY A 371 10.76 -2.94 7.94
N THR A 372 11.34 -2.79 9.12
CA THR A 372 11.85 -1.48 9.62
C THR A 372 12.88 -0.88 8.67
N ARG A 373 13.85 -1.67 8.19
CA ARG A 373 14.89 -1.17 7.28
C ARG A 373 14.37 -0.82 5.90
N VAL A 374 13.40 -1.58 5.38
CA VAL A 374 12.73 -1.23 4.11
C VAL A 374 11.97 0.09 4.27
N ASN A 375 11.18 0.23 5.34
CA ASN A 375 10.40 1.45 5.61
C ASN A 375 11.31 2.67 5.76
N GLU A 376 12.38 2.56 6.54
CA GLU A 376 13.37 3.63 6.75
C GLU A 376 14.04 4.04 5.43
N ALA A 377 14.43 3.09 4.59
CA ALA A 377 15.06 3.40 3.30
C ALA A 377 14.12 4.12 2.33
N VAL A 378 12.85 3.72 2.28
CA VAL A 378 11.83 4.37 1.45
C VAL A 378 11.50 5.76 1.98
N GLU A 379 11.38 5.92 3.30
CA GLU A 379 11.15 7.23 3.92
C GLU A 379 12.29 8.22 3.64
N LEU A 380 13.55 7.79 3.78
CA LEU A 380 14.71 8.62 3.47
C LEU A 380 14.71 9.03 1.99
N HIS A 381 14.40 8.10 1.09
CA HIS A 381 14.27 8.40 -0.34
C HIS A 381 13.14 9.40 -0.61
N TYR A 382 11.98 9.23 0.03
CA TYR A 382 10.84 10.14 -0.11
C TYR A 382 11.16 11.57 0.37
N ARG A 383 12.01 11.70 1.40
CA ARG A 383 12.52 12.99 1.89
C ARG A 383 13.65 13.58 1.03
N GLY A 384 14.18 12.82 0.07
CA GLY A 384 15.32 13.21 -0.77
C GLY A 384 16.68 13.03 -0.10
N GLU A 385 16.75 12.28 1.00
CA GLU A 385 17.97 11.96 1.76
C GLU A 385 18.67 10.71 1.19
N ASP A 386 18.93 10.73 -0.12
CA ASP A 386 19.32 9.54 -0.90
C ASP A 386 20.64 8.89 -0.48
N THR A 387 21.59 9.67 0.02
CA THR A 387 22.89 9.15 0.48
C THR A 387 22.73 8.30 1.76
N GLU A 388 21.83 8.71 2.66
CA GLU A 388 21.51 7.93 3.86
C GLU A 388 20.70 6.69 3.50
N ALA A 389 19.73 6.82 2.60
CA ALA A 389 18.93 5.71 2.09
C ALA A 389 19.81 4.58 1.52
N VAL A 390 20.90 4.89 0.81
CA VAL A 390 21.86 3.90 0.28
C VAL A 390 22.47 3.03 1.37
N ASN A 391 22.80 3.60 2.53
CA ASN A 391 23.37 2.83 3.63
C ASN A 391 22.35 1.84 4.20
N ILE A 392 21.09 2.27 4.31
CA ILE A 392 19.99 1.41 4.75
C ILE A 392 19.69 0.33 3.70
N TRP A 393 19.67 0.65 2.41
CA TRP A 393 19.50 -0.33 1.34
C TRP A 393 20.57 -1.42 1.35
N ARG A 394 21.83 -1.06 1.66
CA ARG A 394 22.90 -2.05 1.85
C ARG A 394 22.66 -2.94 3.06
N GLU A 395 22.00 -2.46 4.11
CA GLU A 395 21.56 -3.32 5.21
C GLU A 395 20.42 -4.24 4.81
N VAL A 396 19.45 -3.76 4.03
CA VAL A 396 18.37 -4.59 3.47
C VAL A 396 18.96 -5.71 2.62
N LEU A 397 19.96 -5.45 1.78
CA LEU A 397 20.62 -6.47 0.97
C LEU A 397 21.38 -7.53 1.79
N LYS A 398 21.80 -7.21 3.03
CA LYS A 398 22.36 -8.21 3.95
C LYS A 398 21.29 -9.15 4.52
N LEU A 399 20.04 -8.67 4.60
CA LEU A 399 18.88 -9.46 5.07
C LEU A 399 18.23 -10.24 3.91
N ASN A 400 18.20 -9.66 2.71
CA ASN A 400 17.70 -10.28 1.49
C ASN A 400 18.52 -9.82 0.28
N ALA A 401 19.47 -10.65 -0.16
CA ALA A 401 20.34 -10.34 -1.30
C ALA A 401 19.61 -10.30 -2.65
N ASN A 402 18.40 -10.85 -2.74
CA ASN A 402 17.57 -10.87 -3.94
C ASN A 402 16.48 -9.78 -3.93
N TYR A 403 16.67 -8.72 -3.13
CA TYR A 403 15.69 -7.65 -3.00
C TYR A 403 15.91 -6.57 -4.06
N ASP A 404 15.28 -6.76 -5.22
CA ASP A 404 15.43 -5.93 -6.43
C ASP A 404 15.30 -4.41 -6.15
N ILE A 405 14.36 -4.02 -5.29
CA ILE A 405 14.05 -2.62 -4.94
C ILE A 405 15.25 -1.92 -4.28
N ALA A 406 16.03 -2.63 -3.47
CA ALA A 406 17.25 -2.05 -2.88
C ALA A 406 18.30 -1.73 -3.95
N TYR A 407 18.47 -2.61 -4.94
CA TYR A 407 19.38 -2.34 -6.05
C TYR A 407 18.91 -1.15 -6.89
N ILE A 408 17.61 -1.05 -7.17
CA ILE A 408 17.02 0.10 -7.87
C ILE A 408 17.25 1.40 -7.08
N GLY A 409 16.97 1.39 -5.78
CA GLY A 409 17.16 2.55 -4.90
C GLY A 409 18.61 3.04 -4.87
N ILE A 410 19.57 2.12 -4.73
CA ILE A 410 21.00 2.45 -4.77
C ILE A 410 21.41 2.99 -6.15
N GLY A 411 20.94 2.35 -7.24
CA GLY A 411 21.21 2.80 -8.60
C GLY A 411 20.68 4.21 -8.87
N LYS A 412 19.48 4.54 -8.40
CA LYS A 412 18.88 5.89 -8.51
C LYS A 412 19.72 6.94 -7.78
N SER A 413 20.16 6.65 -6.56
CA SER A 413 21.03 7.53 -5.78
C SER A 413 22.38 7.78 -6.50
N LEU A 414 23.04 6.73 -6.98
CA LEU A 414 24.27 6.85 -7.77
C LEU A 414 24.08 7.66 -9.07
N LEU A 415 22.95 7.48 -9.74
CA LEU A 415 22.58 8.23 -10.94
C LEU A 415 22.39 9.72 -10.66
N MET A 416 21.91 10.09 -9.47
CA MET A 416 21.77 11.48 -9.01
C MET A 416 23.13 12.09 -8.64
N GLU A 417 24.03 11.29 -8.06
CA GLU A 417 25.44 11.65 -7.81
C GLU A 417 26.32 11.72 -9.08
N LYS A 418 25.74 11.46 -10.27
CA LYS A 418 26.43 11.39 -11.57
C LYS A 418 27.44 10.24 -11.68
N LYS A 419 27.39 9.25 -10.80
CA LYS A 419 28.17 8.01 -10.88
C LYS A 419 27.49 7.03 -11.84
N ASN A 420 27.40 7.42 -13.11
CA ASN A 420 26.56 6.71 -14.09
C ASN A 420 27.03 5.28 -14.36
N GLU A 421 28.33 5.01 -14.33
CA GLU A 421 28.89 3.66 -14.56
C GLU A 421 28.50 2.70 -13.44
N GLU A 422 28.70 3.10 -12.17
CA GLU A 422 28.30 2.29 -11.01
C GLU A 422 26.78 2.06 -11.01
N ALA A 423 25.99 3.08 -11.35
CA ALA A 423 24.54 2.97 -11.43
C ALA A 423 24.07 1.89 -12.43
N LEU A 424 24.80 1.67 -13.54
CA LEU A 424 24.46 0.63 -14.53
C LEU A 424 24.41 -0.76 -13.90
N GLY A 425 25.43 -1.10 -13.10
CA GLY A 425 25.49 -2.42 -12.45
C GLY A 425 24.33 -2.64 -11.48
N TYR A 426 23.95 -1.61 -10.71
CA TYR A 426 22.81 -1.69 -9.80
C TYR A 426 21.47 -1.79 -10.53
N PHE A 427 21.28 -1.05 -11.63
CA PHE A 427 20.05 -1.19 -12.43
C PHE A 427 19.96 -2.53 -13.17
N GLU A 428 21.09 -3.14 -13.51
CA GLU A 428 21.12 -4.49 -14.07
C GLU A 428 20.73 -5.52 -13.00
N LEU A 429 21.31 -5.45 -11.79
CA LEU A 429 20.96 -6.33 -10.67
C LEU A 429 19.49 -6.19 -10.27
N GLY A 430 18.98 -4.96 -10.20
CA GLY A 430 17.58 -4.66 -9.94
C GLY A 430 16.70 -4.66 -11.19
N MET A 431 17.13 -5.25 -12.31
CA MET A 431 16.34 -5.43 -13.54
C MET A 431 15.56 -4.19 -14.05
N ASP A 432 16.01 -2.97 -13.75
CA ASP A 432 15.34 -1.71 -14.10
C ASP A 432 15.89 -1.18 -15.43
N ARG A 433 15.31 -1.69 -16.52
CA ARG A 433 15.69 -1.32 -17.90
C ARG A 433 15.52 0.16 -18.20
N LYS A 434 14.52 0.82 -17.58
CA LYS A 434 14.21 2.23 -17.86
C LYS A 434 15.33 3.10 -17.29
N SER A 435 15.66 2.92 -16.02
CA SER A 435 16.73 3.68 -15.37
C SER A 435 18.11 3.29 -15.91
N TYR A 436 18.34 2.01 -16.24
CA TYR A 436 19.56 1.56 -16.93
C TYR A 436 19.78 2.33 -18.24
N SER A 437 18.74 2.46 -19.07
CA SER A 437 18.84 3.19 -20.34
C SER A 437 19.20 4.67 -20.16
N VAL A 438 18.69 5.29 -19.09
CA VAL A 438 19.02 6.67 -18.72
C VAL A 438 20.48 6.78 -18.29
N ALA A 439 20.92 5.91 -17.37
CA ALA A 439 22.31 5.84 -16.90
C ALA A 439 23.28 5.61 -18.06
N PHE A 440 22.97 4.67 -18.96
CA PHE A 440 23.80 4.32 -20.10
C PHE A 440 23.96 5.50 -21.06
N LYS A 441 22.86 6.22 -21.33
CA LYS A 441 22.90 7.42 -22.19
C LYS A 441 23.75 8.54 -21.58
N ARG A 442 23.73 8.70 -20.24
CA ARG A 442 24.56 9.68 -19.52
C ARG A 442 26.03 9.26 -19.52
N HIS A 443 26.32 8.03 -19.13
CA HIS A 443 27.68 7.47 -19.13
C HIS A 443 28.32 7.54 -20.53
N ARG A 444 27.62 7.12 -21.58
CA ARG A 444 28.12 7.24 -22.96
C ARG A 444 28.44 8.68 -23.35
N ARG A 445 27.64 9.65 -22.89
CA ARG A 445 27.88 11.07 -23.17
C ARG A 445 29.13 11.58 -22.46
N GLU A 446 29.39 11.13 -21.24
CA GLU A 446 30.61 11.43 -20.49
C GLU A 446 31.83 10.86 -21.18
N MET A 447 31.80 9.56 -21.52
CA MET A 447 32.88 8.91 -22.29
C MET A 447 33.16 9.62 -23.62
N MET A 448 32.12 10.01 -24.36
CA MET A 448 32.28 10.75 -25.61
C MET A 448 32.89 12.13 -25.42
N LYS A 449 32.62 12.81 -24.30
CA LYS A 449 33.20 14.12 -23.99
C LYS A 449 34.67 14.00 -23.59
N GLU A 450 34.99 13.06 -22.70
CA GLU A 450 36.35 12.82 -22.23
C GLU A 450 37.27 12.37 -23.37
N HIS A 451 36.77 11.50 -24.25
CA HIS A 451 37.53 11.00 -25.39
C HIS A 451 37.29 11.77 -26.70
N PHE A 452 36.62 12.94 -26.65
CA PHE A 452 36.28 13.70 -27.86
C PHE A 452 37.51 14.06 -28.68
N GLY A 453 38.57 14.54 -28.02
CA GLY A 453 39.81 14.94 -28.68
C GLY A 453 40.51 13.78 -29.37
N THR A 454 40.61 12.63 -28.69
CA THR A 454 41.14 11.38 -29.27
C THR A 454 40.30 10.93 -30.46
N PHE A 455 38.97 10.86 -30.33
CA PHE A 455 38.08 10.46 -31.41
C PHE A 455 38.21 11.37 -32.63
N LEU A 456 38.21 12.69 -32.41
CA LEU A 456 38.36 13.68 -33.48
C LEU A 456 39.73 13.58 -34.16
N THR A 457 40.80 13.40 -33.38
CA THR A 457 42.16 13.26 -33.91
C THR A 457 42.29 11.97 -34.74
N THR A 458 41.76 10.85 -34.24
CA THR A 458 41.74 9.58 -34.98
C THR A 458 40.91 9.70 -36.25
N ALA A 459 39.74 10.35 -36.20
CA ALA A 459 38.91 10.57 -37.37
C ALA A 459 39.61 11.44 -38.43
N ILE A 460 40.25 12.54 -38.01
CA ILE A 460 41.05 13.41 -38.90
C ILE A 460 42.22 12.63 -39.50
N ALA A 461 42.95 11.85 -38.70
CA ALA A 461 44.06 11.02 -39.18
C ALA A 461 43.59 9.99 -40.23
N LEU A 462 42.46 9.32 -39.98
CA LEU A 462 41.86 8.39 -40.94
C LEU A 462 41.45 9.09 -42.23
N ILE A 463 40.82 10.27 -42.15
CA ILE A 463 40.49 11.08 -43.33
C ILE A 463 41.75 11.47 -44.11
N PHE A 464 42.81 11.88 -43.41
CA PHE A 464 44.07 12.27 -44.03
C PHE A 464 44.74 11.08 -44.75
N ILE A 465 44.74 9.89 -44.14
CA ILE A 465 45.21 8.64 -44.76
C ILE A 465 44.37 8.32 -46.01
N LEU A 466 43.04 8.50 -45.95
CA LEU A 466 42.13 8.27 -47.07
C LEU A 466 42.39 9.24 -48.23
N ILE A 467 42.70 10.50 -47.93
CA ILE A 467 43.07 11.50 -48.95
C ILE A 467 44.42 11.15 -49.57
N LEU A 468 45.44 10.86 -48.75
CA LEU A 468 46.78 10.48 -49.22
C LEU A 468 46.75 9.23 -50.11
N THR A 469 45.98 8.21 -49.73
CA THR A 469 45.82 6.99 -50.55
C THR A 469 45.14 7.29 -51.88
N ARG A 470 44.09 8.12 -51.90
CA ARG A 470 43.45 8.57 -53.16
C ARG A 470 44.40 9.38 -54.05
N VAL A 471 45.18 10.29 -53.47
CA VAL A 471 46.18 11.07 -54.21
C VAL A 471 47.27 10.17 -54.78
N ALA A 472 47.81 9.25 -53.99
CA ALA A 472 48.83 8.29 -54.43
C ALA A 472 48.33 7.38 -55.57
N VAL A 473 47.09 6.88 -55.47
CA VAL A 473 46.45 6.08 -56.53
C VAL A 473 46.26 6.91 -57.81
N LYS A 474 45.81 8.16 -57.69
CA LYS A 474 45.64 9.08 -58.85
C LYS A 474 46.97 9.42 -59.51
N TRP A 475 48.02 9.61 -58.72
CA TRP A 475 49.37 9.90 -59.21
C TRP A 475 50.01 8.69 -59.91
N ARG A 476 49.85 7.48 -59.36
CA ARG A 476 50.25 6.22 -60.04
C ARG A 476 49.55 6.03 -61.37
N ARG A 477 48.23 6.29 -61.44
CA ARG A 477 47.47 6.22 -62.70
C ARG A 477 47.94 7.23 -63.73
N ARG A 478 48.31 8.46 -63.34
CA ARG A 478 48.88 9.45 -64.28
C ARG A 478 50.25 9.04 -64.82
N ARG A 479 51.13 8.51 -63.96
CA ARG A 479 52.45 8.00 -64.39
C ARG A 479 52.37 6.81 -65.35
N GLN A 480 51.33 5.99 -65.27
CA GLN A 480 51.08 4.90 -66.22
C GLN A 480 50.49 5.34 -67.57
N ILE A 481 50.02 6.59 -67.68
CA ILE A 481 49.49 7.17 -68.93
C ILE A 481 50.58 7.97 -69.67
N GLU A 482 51.62 8.42 -68.94
CA GLU A 482 52.78 9.15 -69.47
C GLU A 482 53.99 8.24 -69.79
N SER A 483 53.91 6.94 -69.50
CA SER A 483 54.83 5.88 -69.94
C SER A 483 54.20 5.05 -71.04
#